data_AF-E4XG92-F1
#
_entry.id   AF-E4XG92-F1
#
_cell.length_a   1.000
_cell.length_b   1.000
_cell.length_c   1.000
_cell.angle_alpha   90.00
_cell.angle_beta   90.00
_cell.angle_gamma   90.00
#
_symmetry.space_group_name_H-M   'P 1'
#
loop_
_entity.id
_entity.type
_entity.pdbx_description
1 polymer ?
#
loop_
_entity_poly.entity_id
_entity_poly.type
_entity_poly.pdbx_seq_one_letter_code
_entity_poly.pdbx_strand_id
1 'polypeptide(L)'
;MIDPKGSPLLAPEKLFKTMPKAHIFAAEHDILYDDQVAFTRVAKKFGSDIKMTTWKGAFHIEQSFSKWWGGKTIMPSCDQNIGLYLDAIIKFQK
;
A
#
# COMPACT_ATOMS: atom_id res chain seq x y z
N MET A 1 9.70 5.55 25.14
CA MET A 1 8.68 4.50 24.95
C MET A 1 8.21 4.62 23.50
N ILE A 2 8.22 3.53 22.72
CA ILE A 2 7.87 3.62 21.30
C ILE A 2 6.36 3.42 21.14
N ASP A 3 5.66 4.43 20.61
CA ASP A 3 4.21 4.37 20.40
C ASP A 3 3.91 3.72 19.04
N PRO A 4 3.12 2.62 18.97
CA PRO A 4 2.73 2.00 17.71
C PRO A 4 1.91 2.94 16.80
N LYS A 5 1.34 4.03 17.33
CA LYS A 5 0.71 5.07 16.52
C LYS A 5 1.73 5.88 15.70
N GLY A 6 2.99 5.95 16.15
CA GLY A 6 4.09 6.59 15.44
C GLY A 6 4.79 5.64 14.45
N SER A 7 4.72 4.34 14.70
CA SER A 7 5.24 3.31 13.77
C SER A 7 4.34 2.08 13.80
N PRO A 8 3.43 1.92 12.83
CA PRO A 8 2.49 0.79 12.79
C PRO A 8 3.15 -0.59 12.75
N LEU A 9 4.41 -0.67 12.31
CA LEU A 9 5.20 -1.90 12.34
C LEU A 9 5.40 -2.45 13.75
N LEU A 10 5.34 -1.58 14.76
CA LEU A 10 5.54 -1.92 16.17
C LEU A 10 4.23 -2.18 16.91
N ALA A 11 3.11 -2.27 16.19
CA ALA A 11 1.82 -2.63 16.76
C ALA A 11 1.90 -4.01 17.47
N PRO A 12 1.23 -4.20 18.62
CA PRO A 12 1.16 -5.49 19.27
C PRO A 12 0.35 -6.49 18.42
N GLU A 13 0.69 -7.78 18.53
CA GLU A 13 0.04 -8.89 17.81
C GLU A 13 -1.50 -8.81 17.82
N LYS A 14 -2.10 -8.46 18.96
CA LYS A 14 -3.56 -8.35 19.10
C LYS A 14 -4.21 -7.41 18.08
N LEU A 15 -3.50 -6.35 17.65
CA LEU A 15 -4.02 -5.42 16.65
C LEU A 15 -3.95 -5.98 15.23
N PHE A 16 -2.91 -6.76 14.92
CA PHE A 16 -2.82 -7.44 13.62
C PHE A 16 -3.93 -8.49 13.47
N LYS A 17 -4.24 -9.25 14.52
CA LYS A 17 -5.32 -10.25 14.52
C LYS A 17 -6.70 -9.66 14.26
N THR A 18 -6.94 -8.41 14.66
CA THR A 18 -8.22 -7.71 14.47
C THR A 18 -8.21 -6.75 13.29
N MET A 19 -7.11 -6.68 12.53
CA MET A 19 -6.99 -5.76 11.41
C MET A 19 -7.99 -6.14 10.32
N PRO A 20 -8.71 -5.17 9.72
CA PRO A 20 -9.56 -5.46 8.58
C PRO A 20 -8.73 -5.97 7.41
N LYS A 21 -9.40 -6.61 6.45
CA LYS A 21 -8.80 -6.97 5.19
C LYS A 21 -8.18 -5.74 4.52
N ALA A 22 -6.93 -5.85 4.09
CA ALA A 22 -6.20 -4.71 3.54
C ALA A 22 -5.42 -5.08 2.27
N HIS A 23 -5.17 -4.08 1.43
CA HIS A 23 -4.31 -4.22 0.26
C HIS A 23 -3.33 -3.05 0.20
N ILE A 24 -2.05 -3.36 0.33
CA ILE A 24 -0.94 -2.40 0.19
C ILE A 24 -0.49 -2.35 -1.27
N PHE A 25 -0.31 -1.13 -1.77
CA PHE A 25 0.32 -0.87 -3.07
C PHE A 25 1.66 -0.17 -2.84
N ALA A 26 2.73 -0.78 -3.33
CA ALA A 26 4.10 -0.39 -3.03
C ALA A 26 4.86 -0.01 -4.30
N ALA A 27 5.50 1.15 -4.28
CA ALA A 27 6.35 1.60 -5.38
C ALA A 27 7.74 0.97 -5.29
N GLU A 28 8.20 0.33 -6.37
CA GLU A 28 9.47 -0.41 -6.40
C GLU A 28 10.71 0.44 -6.10
N HIS A 29 10.70 1.73 -6.46
CA HIS A 29 11.82 2.65 -6.23
C HIS A 29 11.56 3.65 -5.10
N ASP A 30 10.74 3.25 -4.12
CA ASP A 30 10.46 4.02 -2.92
C ASP A 30 11.37 3.56 -1.77
N ILE A 31 12.02 4.50 -1.05
CA ILE A 31 12.81 4.18 0.14
C ILE A 31 11.96 3.52 1.24
N LEU A 32 10.63 3.75 1.22
CA LEU A 32 9.67 3.15 2.13
C LEU A 32 9.19 1.76 1.67
N TYR A 33 9.73 1.20 0.58
CA TYR A 33 9.30 -0.11 0.07
C TYR A 33 9.48 -1.22 1.11
N ASP A 34 10.63 -1.24 1.79
CA ASP A 34 10.95 -2.28 2.76
C ASP A 34 10.08 -2.20 4.02
N ASP A 35 9.63 -1.01 4.42
CA ASP A 35 8.65 -0.84 5.50
C ASP A 35 7.34 -1.54 5.16
N GLN A 36 6.91 -1.44 3.91
CA GLN A 36 5.68 -2.07 3.40
C GLN A 36 5.84 -3.60 3.32
N VAL A 37 7.01 -4.09 2.89
CA VAL A 37 7.35 -5.52 2.91
C VAL A 37 7.34 -6.05 4.34
N ALA A 38 8.02 -5.35 5.25
CA ALA A 38 8.12 -5.73 6.66
C ALA A 38 6.75 -5.77 7.34
N PHE A 39 5.94 -4.71 7.16
CA PHE A 39 4.60 -4.64 7.70
C PHE A 39 3.71 -5.77 7.16
N THR A 40 3.71 -5.99 5.85
CA THR A 40 2.93 -7.08 5.22
C THR A 40 3.33 -8.44 5.77
N ARG A 41 4.64 -8.70 5.94
CA ARG A 41 5.15 -9.96 6.49
C ARG A 41 4.70 -10.17 7.93
N VAL A 42 4.77 -9.14 8.77
CA VAL A 42 4.33 -9.22 10.17
C VAL A 42 2.83 -9.41 10.28
N ALA A 43 2.04 -8.65 9.52
CA ALA A 43 0.58 -8.78 9.50
C ALA A 43 0.14 -10.19 9.06
N LYS A 44 0.72 -10.73 7.98
CA LYS A 44 0.46 -12.12 7.55
C LYS A 44 0.85 -13.16 8.59
N LYS A 45 2.00 -12.98 9.25
CA LYS A 45 2.46 -13.87 10.34
C LYS A 45 1.43 -13.98 11.45
N PHE A 46 0.71 -12.89 11.75
CA PHE A 46 -0.32 -12.85 12.79
C PHE A 46 -1.74 -13.09 12.26
N GLY A 47 -1.88 -13.57 11.03
CA GLY A 47 -3.15 -14.05 10.47
C GLY A 47 -4.03 -12.97 9.82
N SER A 48 -3.54 -11.75 9.63
CA SER A 48 -4.29 -10.71 8.91
C SER A 48 -4.47 -11.08 7.43
N ASP A 49 -5.66 -10.86 6.87
CA ASP A 49 -5.90 -10.93 5.42
C ASP A 49 -5.36 -9.65 4.75
N ILE A 50 -4.05 -9.66 4.48
CA ILE A 50 -3.37 -8.56 3.80
C ILE A 50 -2.73 -9.01 2.51
N LYS A 51 -2.99 -8.25 1.44
CA LYS A 51 -2.33 -8.39 0.15
C LYS A 51 -1.35 -7.23 -0.06
N MET A 52 -0.27 -7.49 -0.78
CA MET A 52 0.63 -6.46 -1.27
C MET A 52 0.80 -6.62 -2.77
N THR A 53 0.75 -5.51 -3.50
CA THR A 53 1.09 -5.43 -4.93
C THR A 53 2.24 -4.44 -5.08
N THR A 54 3.29 -4.84 -5.79
CA THR A 54 4.36 -3.92 -6.18
C THR A 54 4.07 -3.32 -7.54
N TRP A 55 4.09 -2.00 -7.62
CA TRP A 55 4.10 -1.25 -8.86
C TRP A 55 5.52 -1.17 -9.39
N LYS A 56 5.74 -1.80 -10.54
CA LYS A 56 7.05 -1.88 -11.18
C LYS A 56 7.45 -0.54 -11.78
N GLY A 57 8.70 -0.13 -11.55
CA GLY A 57 9.24 1.16 -11.99
C GLY A 57 8.64 2.39 -11.31
N ALA A 58 7.76 2.21 -10.31
CA ALA A 58 7.07 3.29 -9.63
C ALA A 58 7.95 3.97 -8.59
N PHE A 59 7.69 5.27 -8.37
CA PHE A 59 8.36 6.09 -7.36
C PHE A 59 7.40 6.52 -6.24
N HIS A 60 7.98 7.05 -5.17
CA HIS A 60 7.25 7.56 -4.02
C HIS A 60 6.17 8.57 -4.43
N ILE A 61 4.92 8.34 -4.00
CA ILE A 61 3.75 9.21 -4.22
C ILE A 61 3.45 9.43 -5.72
N GLU A 62 3.73 8.45 -6.58
CA GLU A 62 3.46 8.64 -8.02
C GLU A 62 1.96 8.86 -8.37
N GLN A 63 1.05 8.57 -7.43
CA GLN A 63 -0.39 8.82 -7.60
C GLN A 63 -0.70 10.28 -7.91
N SER A 64 0.08 11.22 -7.37
CA SER A 64 -0.10 12.66 -7.58
C SER A 64 0.17 13.12 -9.02
N PHE A 65 0.85 12.30 -9.83
CA PHE A 65 1.15 12.61 -11.24
C PHE A 65 0.19 11.93 -12.23
N SER A 66 -0.81 11.19 -11.72
CA SER A 66 -1.82 10.55 -12.55
C SER A 66 -2.88 11.54 -13.03
N LYS A 67 -3.45 11.27 -14.21
CA LYS A 67 -4.63 11.97 -14.72
C LYS A 67 -5.83 11.88 -13.78
N TRP A 68 -5.93 10.80 -12.99
CA TRP A 68 -7.02 10.62 -12.03
C TRP A 68 -6.99 11.64 -10.89
N TRP A 69 -5.82 12.25 -10.65
CA TRP A 69 -5.66 13.31 -9.66
C TRP A 69 -5.60 14.70 -10.32
N GLY A 70 -4.79 14.86 -11.36
CA GLY A 70 -4.50 16.16 -11.99
C GLY A 70 -5.33 16.51 -13.23
N GLY A 71 -6.26 15.65 -13.65
CA GLY A 71 -7.04 15.81 -14.89
C GLY A 71 -6.23 15.71 -16.19
N LYS A 72 -4.91 15.48 -16.09
CA LYS A 72 -3.98 15.34 -17.22
C LYS A 72 -2.91 14.31 -16.89
N THR A 73 -2.55 13.48 -17.87
CA THR A 73 -1.43 12.54 -17.73
C THR A 73 -0.10 13.29 -17.76
N ILE A 74 0.63 13.28 -16.65
CA ILE A 74 2.00 13.82 -16.56
C ILE A 74 3.01 12.68 -16.72
N MET A 75 2.72 11.53 -16.12
CA MET A 75 3.55 10.32 -16.21
C MET A 75 2.65 9.12 -16.57
N PRO A 76 2.65 8.63 -17.83
CA PRO A 76 1.72 7.57 -18.26
C PRO A 76 1.79 6.26 -17.47
N SER A 77 2.96 5.91 -16.93
CA SER A 77 3.12 4.74 -16.05
C SER A 77 2.29 4.87 -14.76
N CYS A 78 2.13 6.08 -14.20
CA CYS A 78 1.24 6.31 -13.06
C CYS A 78 -0.18 5.88 -13.38
N ASP A 79 -0.71 6.27 -14.55
CA ASP A 79 -2.11 6.02 -14.88
C ASP A 79 -2.45 4.53 -14.92
N GLN A 80 -1.48 3.68 -15.30
CA GLN A 80 -1.61 2.24 -15.27
C GLN A 80 -1.64 1.72 -13.82
N ASN A 81 -0.67 2.14 -13.00
CA ASN A 81 -0.55 1.73 -11.61
C ASN A 81 -1.75 2.20 -10.76
N ILE A 82 -2.23 3.43 -10.99
CA ILE A 82 -3.45 3.97 -10.35
C ILE A 82 -4.70 3.27 -10.89
N GLY A 83 -4.73 2.87 -12.16
CA GLY A 83 -5.80 2.00 -12.67
C GLY A 83 -5.94 0.72 -11.84
N LEU A 84 -4.82 0.03 -11.56
CA LEU A 84 -4.82 -1.18 -10.72
C LEU A 84 -5.31 -0.92 -9.29
N TYR A 85 -4.95 0.23 -8.72
CA TYR A 85 -5.43 0.69 -7.41
C TYR A 85 -6.95 0.87 -7.39
N LEU A 86 -7.47 1.63 -8.34
CA LEU A 86 -8.89 1.94 -8.43
C LEU A 86 -9.73 0.68 -8.71
N ASP A 87 -9.25 -0.19 -9.59
CA ASP A 87 -9.87 -1.49 -9.85
C ASP A 87 -9.92 -2.36 -8.59
N ALA A 88 -8.88 -2.32 -7.76
CA ALA A 88 -8.89 -3.03 -6.50
C ALA A 88 -9.92 -2.42 -5.53
N ILE A 89 -10.00 -1.10 -5.40
CA ILE A 89 -11.03 -0.46 -4.56
C ILE A 89 -12.44 -0.90 -4.98
N ILE A 90 -12.74 -0.89 -6.27
CA ILE A 90 -14.05 -1.32 -6.80
C ILE A 90 -14.34 -2.78 -6.43
N LYS A 91 -13.33 -3.65 -6.47
CA LYS A 91 -13.48 -5.07 -6.06
C LYS A 91 -13.61 -5.25 -4.56
N PHE A 92 -13.00 -4.37 -3.76
CA PHE A 92 -13.06 -4.39 -2.30
C PHE A 92 -14.40 -3.91 -1.73
N GLN A 93 -15.21 -3.20 -2.51
CA GLN A 93 -16.55 -2.74 -2.13
C GLN A 93 -17.65 -3.79 -2.33
N LYS A 94 -17.34 -4.92 -2.98
CA LYS A 94 -18.26 -6.03 -3.24
C LYS A 94 -18.05 -7.15 -2.23
#